data_AF-A0A9D7FQR0-F1
#
_entry.id   AF-A0A9D7FQR0-F1
#
_cell.length_a   1.000
_cell.length_b   1.000
_cell.length_c   1.000
_cell.angle_alpha   90.00
_cell.angle_beta   90.00
_cell.angle_gamma   90.00
#
_symmetry.space_group_name_H-M   'P 1'
#
loop_
_entity.id
_entity.type
_entity.pdbx_description
1 polymer ?
#
loop_
_entity_poly.entity_id
_entity_poly.type
_entity_poly.pdbx_seq_one_letter_code
_entity_poly.pdbx_strand_id
1 'polypeptide(L)'
;MPFIVAEMIFHLRSEQWRFACRAALVLPMVVPGVVTFMIWRYIYSDAGILTALLTFLGLQDWVRGWLSQPKTALWAVACVGFPFAYGVNVLIYYAGLANISSDVLEAAEVDGLGKVGRIFLIHVPLVLQQFRLLLIMTVIGIVNGFEGVFILTEDGGPGYETLVPGLYMYQNGFTYQRMGYACAIGLLMLLFLLCFTLTLNRYFLTEKYQPARETV
;
A
#
# COMPACT_ATOMS: atom_id res chain seq x y z
N MET A 1 -0.11 3.20 8.02
CA MET A 1 -1.14 4.21 7.74
C MET A 1 -2.53 3.64 7.50
N PRO A 2 -2.77 2.67 6.59
CA PRO A 2 -4.15 2.26 6.27
C PRO A 2 -4.91 1.65 7.45
N PHE A 3 -4.24 0.91 8.32
CA PHE A 3 -4.84 0.41 9.57
C PHE A 3 -5.28 1.54 10.51
N ILE A 4 -4.43 2.56 10.71
CA ILE A 4 -4.75 3.71 11.58
C ILE A 4 -5.97 4.46 11.05
N VAL A 5 -6.04 4.68 9.73
CA VAL A 5 -7.21 5.35 9.12
C VAL A 5 -8.47 4.49 9.24
N ALA A 6 -8.35 3.18 9.08
CA ALA A 6 -9.47 2.26 9.31
C ALA A 6 -9.96 2.32 10.76
N GLU A 7 -9.04 2.32 11.72
CA GLU A 7 -9.30 2.43 13.16
C GLU A 7 -9.99 3.75 13.51
N MET A 8 -9.54 4.86 12.91
CA MET A 8 -10.19 6.17 13.05
C MET A 8 -11.63 6.13 12.53
N ILE A 9 -11.86 5.61 11.32
CA ILE A 9 -13.19 5.49 10.73
C ILE A 9 -14.11 4.60 11.58
N PHE A 10 -13.59 3.50 12.13
CA PHE A 10 -14.34 2.59 12.99
C PHE A 10 -14.87 3.30 14.26
N HIS A 11 -14.07 4.18 14.85
CA HIS A 11 -14.43 4.93 16.07
C HIS A 11 -15.36 6.13 15.85
N LEU A 12 -15.67 6.52 14.61
CA LEU A 12 -16.63 7.60 14.36
C LEU A 12 -18.02 7.21 14.89
N ARG A 13 -18.69 8.06 15.66
CA ARG A 13 -20.03 7.73 16.22
C ARG A 13 -21.18 7.79 15.20
N SER A 14 -21.02 8.55 14.10
CA SER A 14 -22.09 8.78 13.12
C SER A 14 -21.93 7.89 11.88
N GLU A 15 -23.00 7.17 11.54
CA GLU A 15 -23.05 6.28 10.37
C GLU A 15 -22.88 7.03 9.04
N GLN A 16 -23.46 8.23 8.93
CA GLN A 16 -23.34 9.07 7.74
C GLN A 16 -21.89 9.48 7.46
N TRP A 17 -21.16 9.88 8.51
CA TRP A 17 -19.75 10.24 8.40
C TRP A 17 -18.85 9.04 8.08
N ARG A 18 -19.14 7.86 8.64
CA ARG A 18 -18.45 6.62 8.26
C ARG A 18 -18.63 6.31 6.77
N PHE A 19 -19.85 6.45 6.25
CA PHE A 19 -20.11 6.26 4.83
C PHE A 19 -19.38 7.29 3.97
N ALA A 20 -19.48 8.58 4.32
CA ALA A 20 -18.81 9.67 3.60
C ALA A 20 -17.29 9.49 3.53
N CYS A 21 -16.65 9.14 4.66
CA CYS A 21 -15.21 8.86 4.68
C CYS A 21 -14.84 7.67 3.79
N ARG A 22 -15.57 6.54 3.89
CA ARG A 22 -15.31 5.37 3.02
C ARG A 22 -15.48 5.70 1.54
N ALA A 23 -16.52 6.46 1.18
CA ALA A 23 -16.74 6.89 -0.19
C ALA A 23 -15.61 7.82 -0.70
N ALA A 24 -15.18 8.79 0.13
CA ALA A 24 -14.09 9.69 -0.20
C ALA A 24 -12.75 8.96 -0.40
N LEU A 25 -12.50 7.86 0.31
CA LEU A 25 -11.28 7.06 0.14
C LEU A 25 -11.27 6.21 -1.14
N VAL A 26 -12.43 5.84 -1.67
CA VAL A 26 -12.56 5.06 -2.90
C VAL A 26 -12.57 5.96 -4.13
N LEU A 27 -13.06 7.19 -4.01
CA LEU A 27 -13.18 8.13 -5.13
C LEU A 27 -11.88 8.28 -5.97
N PRO A 28 -10.67 8.39 -5.38
CA PRO A 28 -9.44 8.48 -6.16
C PRO A 28 -9.14 7.25 -7.02
N MET A 29 -9.71 6.08 -6.71
CA MET A 29 -9.49 4.86 -7.50
C MET A 29 -10.09 4.93 -8.91
N VAL A 30 -10.98 5.89 -9.16
CA VAL A 30 -11.52 6.14 -10.49
C VAL A 30 -10.46 6.76 -11.41
N VAL A 31 -9.43 7.40 -10.83
CA VAL A 31 -8.32 7.99 -11.58
C VAL A 31 -7.38 6.88 -12.08
N PRO A 32 -7.04 6.85 -13.37
CA PRO A 32 -6.08 5.88 -13.90
C PRO A 32 -4.70 5.98 -13.22
N GLY A 33 -4.02 4.83 -13.08
CA GLY A 33 -2.67 4.74 -12.49
C GLY A 33 -1.67 5.68 -13.17
N VAL A 34 -1.57 5.63 -14.50
CA VAL A 34 -0.75 6.53 -15.33
C VAL A 34 -0.92 7.99 -14.94
N VAL A 35 -2.16 8.47 -14.84
CA VAL A 35 -2.46 9.88 -14.52
C VAL A 35 -1.94 10.23 -13.12
N THR A 36 -2.11 9.32 -12.16
CA THR A 36 -1.57 9.49 -10.81
C THR A 36 -0.04 9.65 -10.86
N PHE A 37 0.67 8.79 -11.58
CA PHE A 37 2.12 8.89 -11.70
C PHE A 37 2.58 10.17 -12.42
N MET A 38 1.85 10.63 -13.44
CA MET A 38 2.15 11.90 -14.11
C MET A 38 1.95 13.11 -13.18
N ILE A 39 0.91 13.11 -12.35
CA ILE A 39 0.71 14.15 -11.32
C ILE A 39 1.88 14.15 -10.34
N TRP A 40 2.33 12.97 -9.88
CA TRP A 40 3.49 12.88 -8.99
C TRP A 40 4.80 13.32 -9.67
N ARG A 41 4.99 13.01 -10.96
CA ARG A 41 6.12 13.55 -11.75
C ARG A 41 6.10 15.07 -11.78
N TYR A 42 4.92 15.68 -11.94
CA TYR A 42 4.75 17.13 -11.86
C TYR A 42 5.02 17.69 -10.45
N ILE A 43 4.50 17.04 -9.40
CA ILE A 43 4.75 17.43 -8.00
C ILE A 43 6.26 17.50 -7.71
N TYR A 44 7.02 16.53 -8.20
CA TYR A 44 8.47 16.42 -8.03
C TYR A 44 9.32 17.25 -9.01
N SER A 45 8.69 17.95 -9.95
CA SER A 45 9.42 18.80 -10.90
C SER A 45 9.95 20.08 -10.24
N ASP A 46 10.92 20.74 -10.88
CA ASP A 46 11.49 22.00 -10.38
C ASP A 46 10.44 23.11 -10.27
N ALA A 47 9.44 23.13 -11.16
CA ALA A 47 8.29 24.04 -11.09
C ALA A 47 7.06 23.42 -10.39
N GLY A 48 7.26 22.30 -9.69
CA GLY A 48 6.21 21.48 -9.10
C GLY A 48 5.65 22.02 -7.80
N ILE A 49 4.57 21.38 -7.35
CA ILE A 49 3.89 21.71 -6.09
C ILE A 49 4.85 21.59 -4.88
N LEU A 50 5.72 20.57 -4.87
CA LEU A 50 6.65 20.37 -3.75
C LEU A 50 7.66 21.52 -3.66
N THR A 51 8.20 21.95 -4.79
CA THR A 51 9.13 23.08 -4.86
C THR A 51 8.46 24.38 -4.45
N ALA A 52 7.23 24.64 -4.92
CA ALA A 52 6.46 25.82 -4.52
C ALA A 52 6.18 25.84 -3.01
N LEU A 53 5.81 24.71 -2.42
CA LEU A 53 5.57 24.58 -0.98
C LEU A 53 6.84 24.83 -0.16
N LEU A 54 7.96 24.23 -0.54
CA LEU A 54 9.24 24.43 0.15
C LEU A 54 9.70 25.89 0.07
N THR A 55 9.54 26.50 -1.09
CA THR A 55 9.89 27.92 -1.31
C THR A 55 9.01 28.85 -0.48
N PHE A 56 7.69 28.58 -0.42
CA PHE A 56 6.75 29.34 0.39
C PHE A 56 7.06 29.27 1.89
N LEU A 57 7.50 28.10 2.37
CA LEU A 57 7.91 27.90 3.76
C LEU A 57 9.32 28.45 4.06
N GLY A 58 10.03 28.98 3.07
CA GLY A 58 11.40 29.49 3.22
C GLY A 58 12.50 28.42 3.22
N LEU A 59 12.17 27.15 2.90
CA LEU A 59 13.13 26.04 2.81
C LEU A 59 13.70 25.89 1.38
N GLN A 60 14.21 26.97 0.81
CA GLN A 60 14.75 26.95 -0.56
C GLN A 60 15.96 26.00 -0.68
N ASP A 61 16.77 25.87 0.37
CA ASP A 61 17.94 24.97 0.42
C ASP A 61 17.57 23.48 0.28
N TRP A 62 16.30 23.13 0.50
CA TRP A 62 15.80 21.75 0.40
C TRP A 62 15.29 21.39 -0.99
N VAL A 63 15.14 22.38 -1.87
CA VAL A 63 14.74 22.18 -3.25
C VAL A 63 15.87 21.48 -3.99
N ARG A 64 15.56 20.33 -4.61
CA ARG A 64 16.50 19.49 -5.34
C ARG A 64 15.77 18.70 -6.40
N GLY A 65 16.50 18.19 -7.38
CA GLY A 65 15.97 17.26 -8.38
C GLY A 65 15.58 15.92 -7.74
N TRP A 66 14.34 15.81 -7.25
CA TRP A 66 13.85 14.67 -6.46
C TRP A 66 13.99 13.34 -7.20
N LEU A 67 13.73 13.34 -8.50
CA LEU A 67 13.82 12.16 -9.38
C LEU A 67 15.19 12.04 -10.07
N SER A 68 16.03 13.07 -9.99
CA SER A 68 17.30 13.16 -10.73
C SER A 68 18.52 12.76 -9.91
N GLN A 69 18.41 12.63 -8.58
CA GLN A 69 19.51 12.24 -7.71
C GLN A 69 19.32 10.82 -7.15
N PRO A 70 20.36 9.95 -7.15
CA PRO A 70 20.27 8.56 -6.67
C PRO A 70 19.70 8.44 -5.26
N LYS A 71 20.17 9.31 -4.35
CA LYS A 71 19.79 9.31 -2.94
C LYS A 71 18.34 9.74 -2.71
N THR A 72 17.72 10.49 -3.61
CA THR A 72 16.35 11.00 -3.42
C THR A 72 15.33 10.29 -4.29
N ALA A 73 15.73 9.77 -5.45
CA ALA A 73 14.83 9.15 -6.41
C ALA A 73 14.08 7.96 -5.80
N LEU A 74 14.77 7.08 -5.07
CA LEU A 74 14.15 5.93 -4.41
C LEU A 74 13.09 6.37 -3.38
N TRP A 75 13.41 7.38 -2.56
CA TRP A 75 12.47 7.93 -1.59
C TRP A 75 11.29 8.64 -2.27
N ALA A 76 11.53 9.40 -3.33
CA ALA A 76 10.49 10.07 -4.10
C ALA A 76 9.52 9.06 -4.72
N VAL A 77 10.03 7.98 -5.32
CA VAL A 77 9.22 6.88 -5.86
C VAL A 77 8.45 6.17 -4.75
N ALA A 78 9.08 5.88 -3.61
CA ALA A 78 8.41 5.25 -2.46
C ALA A 78 7.32 6.13 -1.83
N CYS A 79 7.46 7.46 -1.90
CA CYS A 79 6.49 8.43 -1.39
C CYS A 79 5.28 8.66 -2.31
N VAL A 80 5.26 8.06 -3.50
CA VAL A 80 4.12 8.16 -4.42
C VAL A 80 2.88 7.57 -3.78
N GLY A 81 1.82 8.37 -3.73
CA GLY A 81 0.58 7.99 -3.06
C GLY A 81 0.58 8.26 -1.55
N PHE A 82 1.61 8.89 -0.97
CA PHE A 82 1.55 9.36 0.41
C PHE A 82 0.29 10.23 0.62
N PRO A 83 -0.51 10.01 1.70
CA PRO A 83 -0.20 9.26 2.94
C PRO A 83 -0.52 7.74 2.92
N PHE A 84 -0.67 7.13 1.74
CA PHE A 84 -0.94 5.69 1.55
C PHE A 84 -2.24 5.21 2.22
N ALA A 85 -3.18 6.13 2.35
CA ALA A 85 -4.46 5.92 3.03
C ALA A 85 -5.64 6.03 2.07
N TYR A 86 -5.48 5.62 0.81
CA TYR A 86 -6.54 5.63 -0.19
C TYR A 86 -6.82 4.22 -0.70
N GLY A 87 -8.02 4.06 -1.28
CA GLY A 87 -8.47 2.83 -1.93
C GLY A 87 -8.82 1.67 -1.00
N VAL A 88 -8.77 0.47 -1.56
CA VAL A 88 -9.32 -0.77 -0.95
C VAL A 88 -8.55 -1.20 0.31
N ASN A 89 -7.30 -0.78 0.47
CA ASN A 89 -6.46 -1.21 1.61
C ASN A 89 -7.06 -0.81 2.96
N VAL A 90 -7.59 0.42 3.08
CA VAL A 90 -8.26 0.89 4.30
C VAL A 90 -9.57 0.12 4.52
N LEU A 91 -10.31 -0.14 3.44
CA LEU A 91 -11.58 -0.86 3.52
C LEU A 91 -11.42 -2.32 3.94
N ILE A 92 -10.33 -2.98 3.53
CA ILE A 92 -10.02 -4.35 3.96
C ILE A 92 -9.79 -4.36 5.48
N TYR A 93 -8.99 -3.43 6.01
CA TYR A 93 -8.80 -3.31 7.46
C TYR A 93 -10.10 -2.97 8.19
N TYR A 94 -10.87 -2.01 7.67
CA TYR A 94 -12.16 -1.62 8.24
C TYR A 94 -13.15 -2.79 8.28
N ALA A 95 -13.22 -3.60 7.22
CA ALA A 95 -14.06 -4.79 7.19
C ALA A 95 -13.62 -5.84 8.22
N GLY A 96 -12.31 -5.97 8.46
CA GLY A 96 -11.78 -6.80 9.55
C GLY A 96 -12.25 -6.32 10.92
N LEU A 97 -12.12 -5.03 11.21
CA LEU A 97 -12.58 -4.42 12.46
C LEU A 97 -14.10 -4.55 12.64
N ALA A 98 -14.87 -4.32 11.57
CA ALA A 98 -16.33 -4.40 11.59
C ALA A 98 -16.86 -5.83 11.81
N ASN A 99 -16.05 -6.86 11.57
CA ASN A 99 -16.41 -8.26 11.82
C ASN A 99 -16.13 -8.72 13.26
N ILE A 100 -15.47 -7.90 14.09
CA ILE A 100 -15.26 -8.22 15.51
C ILE A 100 -16.63 -8.18 16.21
N SER A 101 -17.01 -9.26 16.91
CA SER A 101 -18.30 -9.32 17.58
C SER A 101 -18.41 -8.29 18.71
N SER A 102 -19.62 -7.78 18.93
CA SER A 102 -19.92 -6.88 20.05
C SER A 102 -19.52 -7.50 21.39
N ASP A 103 -19.78 -8.80 21.56
CA ASP A 103 -19.53 -9.53 22.81
C ASP A 103 -18.05 -9.51 23.20
N VAL A 104 -17.14 -9.61 22.22
CA VAL A 104 -15.68 -9.52 22.46
C VAL A 104 -15.29 -8.11 22.88
N LEU A 105 -15.92 -7.08 22.29
CA LEU A 105 -15.65 -5.68 22.62
C LEU A 105 -16.23 -5.30 24.00
N GLU A 106 -17.39 -5.85 24.37
CA GLU A 106 -18.02 -5.66 25.67
C GLU A 106 -17.26 -6.39 26.78
N ALA A 107 -16.83 -7.63 26.55
CA ALA A 107 -15.97 -8.36 27.49
C ALA A 107 -14.68 -7.59 27.77
N ALA A 108 -14.06 -7.02 26.74
CA ALA A 108 -12.89 -6.17 26.91
C ALA A 108 -13.15 -4.94 27.79
N GLU A 109 -14.35 -4.37 27.72
CA GLU A 109 -14.77 -3.26 28.57
C GLU A 109 -14.90 -3.67 30.03
N VAL A 110 -15.50 -4.84 30.27
CA VAL A 110 -15.62 -5.44 31.61
C VAL A 110 -14.24 -5.74 32.20
N ASP A 111 -13.29 -6.22 31.39
CA ASP A 111 -11.90 -6.48 31.78
C ASP A 111 -11.06 -5.19 31.99
N GLY A 112 -11.67 -4.01 31.83
CA GLY A 112 -11.01 -2.73 32.08
C GLY A 112 -10.00 -2.33 31.00
N LEU A 113 -10.05 -2.95 29.81
CA LEU A 113 -9.18 -2.57 28.70
C LEU A 113 -9.56 -1.19 28.17
N GLY A 114 -8.67 -0.22 28.41
CA GLY A 114 -8.75 1.11 27.80
C GLY A 114 -8.57 1.06 26.27
N LYS A 115 -8.86 2.18 25.59
CA LYS A 115 -8.84 2.27 24.11
C LYS A 115 -7.55 1.75 23.46
N VAL A 116 -6.40 2.09 24.04
CA VAL A 116 -5.09 1.65 23.54
C VAL A 116 -4.91 0.14 23.77
N GLY A 117 -5.35 -0.37 24.92
CA GLY A 117 -5.34 -1.81 25.21
C GLY A 117 -6.16 -2.60 24.21
N ARG A 118 -7.38 -2.12 23.87
CA ARG A 118 -8.25 -2.76 22.86
C ARG A 118 -7.60 -2.82 21.48
N ILE A 119 -6.93 -1.75 21.05
CA ILE A 119 -6.23 -1.73 19.75
C ILE A 119 -5.17 -2.85 19.69
N PHE A 120 -4.27 -2.93 20.67
CA PHE A 120 -3.14 -3.85 20.60
C PHE A 120 -3.49 -5.30 20.98
N LEU A 121 -4.44 -5.51 21.90
CA LEU A 121 -4.77 -6.84 22.42
C LEU A 121 -5.93 -7.51 21.69
N ILE A 122 -6.78 -6.74 21.00
CA ILE A 122 -7.98 -7.28 20.32
C ILE A 122 -7.93 -6.96 18.83
N HIS A 123 -7.87 -5.68 18.47
CA HIS A 123 -8.00 -5.29 17.06
C HIS A 123 -6.82 -5.79 16.22
N VAL A 124 -5.58 -5.56 16.65
CA VAL A 124 -4.38 -5.97 15.90
C VAL A 124 -4.32 -7.50 15.71
N PRO A 125 -4.51 -8.35 16.74
CA PRO A 125 -4.53 -9.80 16.55
C PRO A 125 -5.66 -10.29 15.64
N LEU A 126 -6.89 -9.79 15.82
CA LEU A 126 -8.05 -10.24 15.03
C LEU A 126 -8.00 -9.77 13.57
N VAL A 127 -7.32 -8.65 13.30
CA VAL A 127 -7.18 -8.08 11.95
C VAL A 127 -5.87 -8.55 11.26
N LEU A 128 -5.11 -9.44 11.90
CA LEU A 128 -3.85 -9.94 11.37
C LEU A 128 -4.01 -10.69 10.03
N GLN A 129 -5.16 -11.32 9.80
CA GLN A 129 -5.48 -11.96 8.52
C GLN A 129 -5.54 -10.95 7.36
N GLN A 130 -6.07 -9.76 7.61
CA GLN A 130 -6.16 -8.65 6.66
C GLN A 130 -4.77 -8.07 6.40
N PHE A 131 -3.94 -7.93 7.45
CA PHE A 131 -2.55 -7.52 7.30
C PHE A 131 -1.78 -8.45 6.37
N ARG A 132 -1.93 -9.78 6.54
CA ARG A 132 -1.31 -10.77 5.64
C ARG A 132 -1.74 -10.57 4.19
N LEU A 133 -3.04 -10.45 3.94
CA LEU A 133 -3.58 -10.26 2.59
C LEU A 133 -2.95 -9.02 1.92
N LEU A 134 -2.92 -7.91 2.65
CA LEU A 134 -2.38 -6.66 2.14
C LEU A 134 -0.86 -6.73 1.92
N LEU A 135 -0.13 -7.45 2.77
CA LEU A 135 1.30 -7.66 2.61
C LEU A 135 1.59 -8.45 1.31
N ILE A 136 0.83 -9.51 1.03
CA ILE A 136 0.94 -10.27 -0.22
C ILE A 136 0.69 -9.36 -1.42
N MET A 137 -0.43 -8.63 -1.42
CA MET A 137 -0.79 -7.73 -2.51
C MET A 137 0.25 -6.63 -2.72
N THR A 138 0.82 -6.09 -1.64
CA THR A 138 1.88 -5.06 -1.72
C THR A 138 3.13 -5.62 -2.38
N VAL A 139 3.59 -6.81 -1.98
CA VAL A 139 4.79 -7.43 -2.58
C VAL A 139 4.57 -7.77 -4.05
N ILE A 140 3.40 -8.32 -4.41
CA ILE A 140 3.02 -8.54 -5.82
C ILE A 140 3.08 -7.22 -6.59
N GLY A 141 2.53 -6.15 -6.01
CA GLY A 141 2.53 -4.81 -6.60
C GLY A 141 3.92 -4.24 -6.81
N ILE A 142 4.83 -4.38 -5.85
CA ILE A 142 6.23 -3.89 -5.97
C ILE A 142 6.98 -4.65 -7.07
N VAL A 143 6.88 -5.99 -7.08
CA VAL A 143 7.59 -6.84 -8.05
C VAL A 143 7.11 -6.56 -9.48
N ASN A 144 5.81 -6.37 -9.69
CA ASN A 144 5.21 -6.07 -11.00
C ASN A 144 5.14 -4.57 -11.32
N GLY A 145 5.52 -3.68 -10.39
CA GLY A 145 5.22 -2.24 -10.41
C GLY A 145 6.06 -1.42 -11.39
N PHE A 146 6.21 -1.86 -12.64
CA PHE A 146 7.08 -1.22 -13.63
C PHE A 146 6.54 0.13 -14.11
N GLU A 147 5.21 0.26 -14.25
CA GLU A 147 4.57 1.45 -14.84
C GLU A 147 4.93 2.74 -14.08
N GLY A 148 4.85 2.71 -12.75
CA GLY A 148 5.16 3.87 -11.92
C GLY A 148 6.63 4.28 -12.02
N VAL A 149 7.54 3.31 -11.94
CA VAL A 149 8.98 3.54 -12.07
C VAL A 149 9.33 4.08 -13.46
N PHE A 150 8.72 3.51 -14.50
CA PHE A 150 8.91 3.95 -15.89
C PHE A 150 8.43 5.38 -16.10
N ILE A 151 7.24 5.75 -15.59
CA ILE A 151 6.72 7.11 -15.77
C ILE A 151 7.55 8.14 -15.00
N LEU A 152 8.01 7.80 -13.79
CA LEU A 152 8.72 8.72 -12.90
C LEU A 152 10.20 8.86 -13.22
N THR A 153 10.86 7.75 -13.53
CA THR A 153 12.33 7.66 -13.64
C THR A 153 12.82 7.03 -14.94
N GLU A 154 11.90 6.75 -15.87
CA GLU A 154 12.14 6.21 -17.21
C GLU A 154 12.79 4.81 -17.16
N ASP A 155 14.11 4.75 -17.00
CA ASP A 155 14.86 3.49 -17.01
C ASP A 155 15.17 2.93 -15.60
N GLY A 156 14.45 3.39 -14.58
CA GLY A 156 14.75 3.05 -13.19
C GLY A 156 15.95 3.83 -12.64
N GLY A 157 16.23 4.99 -13.23
CA GLY A 157 17.36 5.83 -12.88
C GLY A 157 17.12 6.75 -11.67
N PRO A 158 18.16 7.52 -11.29
CA PRO A 158 19.53 7.48 -11.81
C PRO A 158 20.34 6.32 -11.22
N GLY A 159 21.22 5.69 -12.01
CA GLY A 159 22.10 4.61 -11.56
C GLY A 159 21.40 3.27 -11.28
N TYR A 160 20.23 3.03 -11.86
CA TYR A 160 19.38 1.85 -11.62
C TYR A 160 18.83 1.73 -10.18
N GLU A 161 18.90 2.79 -9.38
CA GLU A 161 18.47 2.79 -7.96
C GLU A 161 16.97 2.54 -7.76
N THR A 162 16.13 2.88 -8.74
CA THR A 162 14.67 2.65 -8.68
C THR A 162 14.24 1.46 -9.52
N LEU A 163 15.18 0.73 -10.14
CA LEU A 163 14.90 -0.40 -11.02
C LEU A 163 14.19 -1.53 -10.27
N VAL A 164 13.02 -1.91 -10.77
CA VAL A 164 12.25 -3.05 -10.27
C VAL A 164 12.27 -4.22 -11.27
N PRO A 165 12.07 -5.48 -10.83
CA PRO A 165 12.10 -6.64 -11.70
C PRO A 165 11.15 -6.55 -12.90
N GLY A 166 9.94 -6.02 -12.70
CA GLY A 166 8.98 -5.79 -13.78
C GLY A 166 9.50 -4.82 -14.85
N LEU A 167 10.24 -3.78 -14.46
CA LEU A 167 10.82 -2.82 -15.41
C LEU A 167 11.98 -3.45 -16.18
N TYR A 168 12.81 -4.24 -15.51
CA TYR A 168 13.87 -5.00 -16.16
C TYR A 168 13.32 -6.00 -17.17
N MET A 169 12.23 -6.71 -16.83
CA MET A 169 11.51 -7.58 -17.75
C MET A 169 10.97 -6.80 -18.97
N TYR A 170 10.35 -5.64 -18.73
CA TYR A 170 9.80 -4.78 -19.77
C TYR A 170 10.89 -4.30 -20.75
N GLN A 171 12.00 -3.76 -20.23
CA GLN A 171 13.13 -3.31 -21.04
C GLN A 171 13.70 -4.43 -21.90
N ASN A 172 13.85 -5.64 -21.35
CA ASN A 172 14.34 -6.78 -22.14
C ASN A 172 13.35 -7.22 -23.23
N GLY A 173 12.05 -7.20 -22.98
CA GLY A 173 11.04 -7.63 -23.93
C GLY A 173 10.79 -6.62 -25.06
N PHE A 174 10.64 -5.35 -24.70
CA PHE A 174 10.18 -4.30 -25.61
C PHE A 174 11.29 -3.38 -26.11
N THR A 175 12.25 -3.03 -25.26
CA THR A 175 13.35 -2.12 -25.63
C THR A 175 14.48 -2.87 -26.32
N TYR A 176 14.98 -3.95 -25.71
CA TYR A 176 16.08 -4.75 -26.25
C TYR A 176 15.63 -5.87 -27.19
N GLN A 177 14.31 -6.05 -27.36
CA GLN A 177 13.70 -7.06 -28.25
C GLN A 177 14.14 -8.51 -27.94
N ARG A 178 14.54 -8.79 -26.69
CA ARG A 178 14.94 -10.11 -26.19
C ARG A 178 13.75 -10.81 -25.51
N MET A 179 12.70 -11.09 -26.28
CA MET A 179 11.45 -11.66 -25.75
C MET A 179 11.65 -12.96 -24.96
N GLY A 180 12.50 -13.88 -25.45
CA GLY A 180 12.79 -15.13 -24.73
C GLY A 180 13.43 -14.89 -23.35
N TYR A 181 14.27 -13.87 -23.23
CA TYR A 181 14.89 -13.49 -21.94
C TYR A 181 13.87 -12.83 -21.01
N ALA A 182 12.99 -11.97 -21.55
CA ALA A 182 11.89 -11.38 -20.79
C ALA A 182 10.93 -12.47 -20.24
N CYS A 183 10.59 -13.49 -21.04
CA CYS A 183 9.80 -14.63 -20.59
C CYS A 183 10.47 -15.38 -19.43
N ALA A 184 11.80 -15.58 -19.49
CA ALA A 184 12.54 -16.22 -18.40
C ALA A 184 12.49 -15.40 -17.10
N ILE A 185 12.64 -14.06 -17.19
CA ILE A 185 12.47 -13.17 -16.03
C ILE A 185 11.06 -13.28 -15.46
N GLY A 186 10.03 -13.27 -16.31
CA GLY A 186 8.64 -13.42 -15.89
C GLY A 186 8.36 -14.73 -15.16
N LEU A 187 8.94 -15.84 -15.62
CA LEU A 187 8.86 -17.14 -14.93
C LEU A 187 9.54 -17.11 -13.55
N LEU A 188 10.71 -16.48 -13.44
CA LEU A 188 11.38 -16.31 -12.14
C LEU A 188 10.57 -15.44 -11.18
N MET A 189 9.99 -14.34 -11.67
CA MET A 189 9.09 -13.48 -10.88
C MET A 189 7.87 -14.27 -10.39
N LEU A 190 7.25 -15.08 -11.26
CA LEU A 190 6.12 -15.94 -10.90
C LEU A 190 6.51 -16.93 -9.80
N LEU A 191 7.61 -17.67 -9.97
CA LEU A 191 8.10 -18.64 -8.98
C LEU A 191 8.40 -17.96 -7.65
N PHE A 192 9.07 -16.80 -7.67
CA PHE A 192 9.34 -16.01 -6.48
C PHE A 192 8.06 -15.61 -5.75
N LEU A 193 7.08 -15.03 -6.46
CA LEU A 193 5.82 -14.59 -5.88
C LEU A 193 4.98 -15.75 -5.34
N LEU A 194 4.99 -16.90 -6.03
CA LEU A 194 4.30 -18.11 -5.61
C LEU A 194 4.94 -18.67 -4.33
N CYS A 195 6.26 -18.83 -4.30
CA CYS A 195 6.99 -19.26 -3.11
C CYS A 195 6.73 -18.31 -1.94
N PHE A 196 6.87 -17.01 -2.15
CA PHE A 196 6.60 -16.00 -1.14
C PHE A 196 5.18 -16.11 -0.57
N THR A 197 4.17 -16.22 -1.44
CA THR A 197 2.76 -16.33 -1.05
C THR A 197 2.48 -17.61 -0.27
N LEU A 198 3.00 -18.75 -0.72
CA LEU A 198 2.83 -20.04 -0.03
C LEU A 198 3.52 -20.04 1.33
N THR A 199 4.74 -19.52 1.41
CA THR A 199 5.49 -19.43 2.66
C THR A 199 4.77 -18.55 3.67
N LEU A 200 4.32 -17.35 3.26
CA LEU A 200 3.59 -16.45 4.15
C LEU A 200 2.25 -17.06 4.59
N ASN A 201 1.50 -17.68 3.69
CA ASN A 201 0.26 -18.37 4.04
C ASN A 201 0.52 -19.49 5.05
N ARG A 202 1.58 -20.30 4.87
CA ARG A 202 1.94 -21.36 5.80
C ARG A 202 2.25 -20.85 7.20
N TYR A 203 3.00 -19.75 7.34
CA TYR A 203 3.34 -19.19 8.66
C TYR A 203 2.14 -18.57 9.38
N PHE A 204 1.15 -18.05 8.65
CA PHE A 204 -0.03 -17.40 9.22
C PHE A 204 -1.28 -18.32 9.26
N LEU A 205 -1.14 -19.63 9.03
CA LEU A 205 -2.25 -20.61 8.98
C LEU A 205 -2.66 -21.17 10.36
N THR A 206 -2.46 -20.43 11.44
CA THR A 206 -2.96 -20.74 12.79
C THR A 206 -3.81 -19.54 13.19
N GLU A 207 -5.12 -19.49 12.96
CA GLU A 207 -6.14 -20.26 13.67
C GLU A 207 -7.44 -20.21 12.83
N LYS A 208 -8.02 -21.36 12.50
CA LYS A 208 -9.41 -21.42 12.03
C LYS A 208 -10.30 -21.03 13.21
N TYR A 209 -10.70 -19.77 13.35
CA TYR A 209 -11.93 -19.48 14.09
C TYR A 209 -13.10 -19.88 13.19
N GLN A 210 -13.46 -21.15 13.30
CA GLN A 210 -14.66 -21.72 12.73
C GLN A 210 -15.75 -21.44 13.78
N PRO A 211 -16.66 -20.46 13.60
CA PRO A 211 -17.78 -20.33 14.51
C PRO A 211 -18.52 -21.66 14.47
N ALA A 212 -18.65 -22.28 15.63
CA ALA A 212 -19.37 -23.53 15.81
C ALA A 212 -20.71 -23.38 15.08
N ARG A 213 -20.96 -24.24 14.10
CA ARG A 213 -22.31 -24.44 13.57
C ARG A 213 -23.18 -24.77 14.76
N GLU A 214 -24.09 -23.88 15.10
CA GLU A 214 -25.22 -24.19 15.96
C GLU A 214 -25.90 -25.43 15.39
N THR A 215 -25.75 -26.54 16.09
CA THR A 215 -26.56 -27.73 15.89
C THR A 215 -27.95 -27.40 16.40
N VAL A 216 -28.87 -27.16 15.47
CA VAL A 216 -30.31 -27.33 15.70
C VAL A 216 -30.65 -28.79 15.48
#